data_AF-A0A1S3WFA2-F1
#
_entry.id   AF-A0A1S3WFA2-F1
#
_cell.length_a   1.000
_cell.length_b   1.000
_cell.length_c   1.000
_cell.angle_alpha   90.00
_cell.angle_beta   90.00
_cell.angle_gamma   90.00
#
_symmetry.space_group_name_H-M   'P 1'
#
loop_
_entity.id
_entity.type
_entity.pdbx_description
1 polymer ?
#
loop_
_entity_poly.entity_id
_entity_poly.type
_entity_poly.pdbx_seq_one_letter_code
_entity_poly.pdbx_strand_id
1 'polypeptide(L)'
;MSALDSTAHFHAFLQFRRRAAAWPAAAATAAGMGQIIQAEEYLSQAQWTVLKSTDCSHAIHSLLHRNLGLLFMAKKNYEEARYHLANDIYFASCAFGTEDIRTSGGYFHLANIFFGLGKLDIADTLYIKVTEIWNKYLNNHYEVLLQVRTQQIDLLGKQFETDTGLDEAQEAEAIRTLTSILDIRESTSDKTPRKTVFVLKTLALFYFLTMNSTKAQEYALRAFNLAKQRHLSLQEQTTTEELLSLVSGGKAHPTTQ
;
A
#
# COMPACT_ATOMS: atom_id res chain seq x y z
N MET A 1 -3.55 11.34 40.56
CA MET A 1 -3.77 12.45 39.61
C MET A 1 -3.48 11.88 38.22
N SER A 2 -4.31 11.88 37.19
CA SER A 2 -5.75 12.05 36.95
C SER A 2 -5.91 11.48 35.53
N ALA A 3 -6.84 10.56 35.30
CA ALA A 3 -7.03 9.83 34.04
C ALA A 3 -7.54 10.69 32.84
N LEU A 4 -7.44 12.01 32.94
CA LEU A 4 -7.94 12.99 31.97
C LEU A 4 -6.99 13.26 30.79
N ASP A 5 -5.74 12.79 30.84
CA ASP A 5 -4.74 13.04 29.78
C ASP A 5 -4.65 11.95 28.70
N SER A 6 -5.24 10.76 28.91
CA SER A 6 -5.12 9.67 27.91
C SER A 6 -5.82 9.99 26.59
N THR A 7 -6.93 10.74 26.65
CA THR A 7 -7.73 11.13 25.49
C THR A 7 -7.04 12.21 24.66
N ALA A 8 -6.33 13.15 25.30
CA ALA A 8 -5.56 14.19 24.61
C ALA A 8 -4.37 13.60 23.85
N HIS A 9 -3.68 12.63 24.44
CA HIS A 9 -2.59 11.89 23.78
C HIS A 9 -3.09 10.98 22.64
N PHE A 10 -4.26 10.35 22.80
CA PHE A 10 -4.92 9.61 21.73
C PHE A 10 -5.35 10.51 20.56
N HIS A 11 -5.82 11.72 20.84
CA HIS A 11 -6.11 12.72 19.81
C HIS A 11 -4.85 13.24 19.10
N ALA A 12 -3.74 13.42 19.82
CA ALA A 12 -2.45 13.75 19.22
C ALA A 12 -1.94 12.62 18.30
N PHE A 13 -2.15 11.36 18.70
CA PHE A 13 -1.85 10.17 17.89
C PHE A 13 -2.72 10.07 16.62
N LEU A 14 -4.01 10.41 16.71
CA LEU A 14 -4.90 10.50 15.53
C LEU A 14 -4.56 11.68 14.62
N GLN A 15 -4.18 12.84 15.17
CA GLN A 15 -3.66 13.96 14.40
C GLN A 15 -2.35 13.61 13.70
N PHE A 16 -1.50 12.80 14.33
CA PHE A 16 -0.28 12.28 13.73
C PHE A 16 -0.60 11.33 12.56
N ARG A 17 -1.58 10.41 12.70
CA ARG A 17 -2.01 9.54 11.60
C ARG A 17 -2.50 10.34 10.38
N ARG A 18 -3.20 11.45 10.60
CA ARG A 18 -3.60 12.40 9.53
C ARG A 18 -2.43 13.17 8.91
N ARG A 19 -1.41 13.54 9.68
CA ARG A 19 -0.24 14.29 9.19
C ARG A 19 0.82 13.40 8.53
N ALA A 20 0.99 12.16 8.99
CA ALA A 20 1.90 11.17 8.43
C ALA A 20 1.47 10.67 7.04
N ALA A 21 0.17 10.70 6.73
CA ALA A 21 -0.34 10.44 5.37
C ALA A 21 0.23 11.43 4.34
N ALA A 22 0.67 12.61 4.78
CA ALA A 22 1.22 13.69 3.96
C ALA A 22 2.70 13.96 4.30
N TRP A 23 3.57 12.94 4.30
CA TRP A 23 5.02 13.14 4.30
C TRP A 23 5.54 13.16 2.84
N PRO A 24 5.59 14.31 2.14
CA PRO A 24 6.27 14.39 0.86
C PRO A 24 7.77 14.14 1.07
N ALA A 25 8.38 13.37 0.17
CA ALA A 25 9.77 12.92 0.23
C ALA A 25 10.85 14.03 0.15
N ALA A 26 10.47 15.31 0.16
CA ALA A 26 11.40 16.43 -0.02
C ALA A 26 10.80 17.76 0.47
N ALA A 27 10.71 17.98 1.78
CA ALA A 27 10.57 19.35 2.30
C ALA A 27 11.98 19.89 2.57
N ALA A 28 12.35 20.94 1.83
CA ALA A 28 13.68 21.56 1.74
C ALA A 28 14.45 21.62 3.08
N THR A 29 15.77 21.42 2.98
CA THR A 29 16.71 21.02 4.03
C THR A 29 16.65 21.73 5.39
N ALA A 30 16.11 22.95 5.50
CA ALA A 30 15.85 23.61 6.79
C ALA A 30 14.44 23.30 7.35
N ALA A 31 13.40 23.33 6.51
CA ALA A 31 12.03 22.98 6.89
C ALA A 31 11.90 21.47 7.18
N GLY A 32 12.58 20.63 6.39
CA GLY A 32 12.65 19.19 6.63
C GLY A 32 13.40 18.85 7.92
N MET A 33 14.47 19.56 8.27
CA MET A 33 15.15 19.40 9.56
C MET A 33 14.26 19.82 10.73
N GLY A 34 13.54 20.94 10.63
CA GLY A 34 12.58 21.38 11.65
C GLY A 34 11.46 20.36 11.88
N GLN A 35 10.96 19.73 10.80
CA GLN A 35 9.96 18.66 10.89
C GLN A 35 10.52 17.37 11.50
N ILE A 36 11.77 17.01 11.21
CA ILE A 36 12.45 15.86 11.81
C ILE A 36 12.61 16.04 13.33
N ILE A 37 13.03 17.22 13.79
CA ILE A 37 13.19 17.51 15.22
C ILE A 37 11.85 17.40 15.95
N GLN A 38 10.78 17.98 15.39
CA GLN A 38 9.44 17.86 15.96
C GLN A 38 8.96 16.40 16.01
N ALA A 39 9.17 15.65 14.92
CA ALA A 39 8.81 14.23 14.88
C ALA A 39 9.57 13.42 15.94
N GLU A 40 10.85 13.70 16.17
CA GLU A 40 11.66 13.06 17.19
C GLU A 40 11.15 13.33 18.62
N GLU A 41 10.74 14.57 18.91
CA GLU A 41 10.15 14.93 20.20
C GLU A 41 8.82 14.18 20.45
N TYR A 42 7.90 14.22 19.48
CA TYR A 42 6.63 13.51 19.59
C TYR A 42 6.80 11.99 19.70
N LEU A 43 7.72 11.41 18.94
CA LEU A 43 7.96 9.96 18.97
C LEU A 43 8.66 9.51 20.25
N SER A 44 9.50 10.37 20.85
CA SER A 44 10.09 10.11 22.17
C SER A 44 9.02 10.04 23.26
N GLN A 45 8.04 10.95 23.21
CA GLN A 45 6.89 10.94 24.13
C GLN A 45 5.99 9.72 23.92
N ALA A 46 5.71 9.37 22.65
CA ALA A 46 4.94 8.19 22.31
C ALA A 46 5.63 6.90 22.78
N GLN A 47 6.95 6.79 22.58
CA GLN A 47 7.74 5.66 23.04
C GLN A 47 7.73 5.53 24.56
N TRP A 48 7.89 6.65 25.29
CA TRP A 48 7.82 6.64 26.75
C TRP A 48 6.45 6.17 27.25
N THR A 49 5.37 6.65 26.62
CA THR A 49 4.00 6.26 26.97
C THR A 49 3.76 4.77 26.74
N VAL A 50 4.20 4.25 25.60
CA VAL A 50 4.10 2.80 25.29
C VAL A 50 4.92 1.98 26.28
N LEU A 51 6.13 2.42 26.64
CA LEU A 51 6.99 1.73 27.61
C LEU A 51 6.40 1.72 29.03
N LYS A 52 5.66 2.76 29.41
CA LYS A 52 5.02 2.87 30.74
C LYS A 52 3.66 2.19 30.83
N SER A 53 3.07 1.83 29.70
CA SER A 53 1.79 1.14 29.65
C SER A 53 2.02 -0.36 29.77
N THR A 54 1.30 -1.02 30.69
CA THR A 54 1.44 -2.47 30.90
C THR A 54 0.80 -3.30 29.79
N ASP A 55 -0.18 -2.73 29.07
CA ASP A 55 -1.02 -3.45 28.11
C ASP A 55 -1.19 -2.67 26.79
N CYS A 56 -0.09 -2.36 26.11
CA CYS A 56 -0.16 -1.82 24.75
C CYS A 56 -0.42 -2.94 23.72
N SER A 57 -1.39 -2.72 22.84
CA SER A 57 -1.68 -3.68 21.78
C SER A 57 -0.53 -3.76 20.78
N HIS A 58 -0.37 -4.92 20.15
CA HIS A 58 0.59 -5.09 19.06
C HIS A 58 0.40 -4.07 17.93
N ALA A 59 -0.83 -3.66 17.63
CA ALA A 59 -1.11 -2.61 16.64
C ALA A 59 -0.48 -1.25 17.01
N ILE A 60 -0.52 -0.86 18.29
CA ILE A 60 0.11 0.38 18.77
C ILE A 60 1.63 0.28 18.70
N HIS A 61 2.20 -0.87 19.10
CA HIS A 61 3.64 -1.12 18.98
C HIS A 61 4.11 -1.04 17.52
N SER A 62 3.37 -1.67 16.59
CA SER A 62 3.66 -1.60 15.16
C SER A 62 3.70 -0.15 14.67
N LEU A 63 2.67 0.64 14.97
CA LEU A 63 2.60 2.03 14.51
C LEU A 63 3.73 2.89 15.10
N LEU A 64 4.08 2.71 16.38
CA LEU A 64 5.24 3.39 16.97
C LEU A 64 6.53 3.04 16.21
N HIS A 65 6.79 1.75 16.01
CA HIS A 65 7.98 1.27 15.33
C HIS A 65 8.03 1.70 13.86
N ARG A 66 6.90 1.72 13.14
CA ARG A 66 6.81 2.27 11.78
C ARG A 66 7.30 3.70 11.73
N ASN A 67 6.79 4.54 12.63
CA ASN A 67 7.12 5.96 12.64
C ASN A 67 8.57 6.24 13.05
N LEU A 68 9.11 5.47 14.01
CA LEU A 68 10.53 5.53 14.35
C LEU A 68 11.40 5.08 13.16
N GLY A 69 11.00 4.02 12.46
CA GLY A 69 11.66 3.56 11.24
C GLY A 69 11.73 4.65 10.17
N LEU A 70 10.60 5.30 9.91
CA LEU A 70 10.51 6.42 8.96
C LEU A 70 11.35 7.64 9.38
N LEU A 71 11.36 7.98 10.67
CA LEU A 71 12.21 9.05 11.20
C LEU A 71 13.68 8.76 10.94
N PHE A 72 14.14 7.54 11.24
CA PHE A 72 15.54 7.16 11.03
C PHE A 72 15.89 7.06 9.54
N MET A 73 14.96 6.65 8.66
CA MET A 73 15.14 6.76 7.22
C MET A 73 15.35 8.21 6.78
N ALA A 74 14.55 9.15 7.28
CA ALA A 74 14.69 10.58 6.97
C ALA A 74 16.04 11.14 7.47
N LYS A 75 16.53 10.65 8.61
CA LYS A 75 17.88 10.95 9.14
C LYS A 75 19.01 10.21 8.42
N LYS A 76 18.70 9.37 7.42
CA LYS A 76 19.64 8.47 6.70
C LYS A 76 20.37 7.50 7.63
N ASN A 77 19.84 7.24 8.82
CA ASN A 77 20.34 6.21 9.73
C ASN A 77 19.64 4.88 9.40
N TYR A 78 20.11 4.21 8.37
CA TYR A 78 19.47 2.99 7.88
C TYR A 78 19.59 1.81 8.85
N GLU A 79 20.54 1.80 9.77
CA GLU A 79 20.69 0.71 10.73
C GLU A 79 19.53 0.71 11.74
N GLU A 80 19.32 1.85 12.40
CA GLU A 80 18.19 2.03 13.32
C GLU A 80 16.84 1.92 12.59
N ALA A 81 16.75 2.45 11.36
CA ALA A 81 15.54 2.34 10.58
C ALA A 81 15.15 0.87 10.33
N ARG A 82 16.11 0.00 9.98
CA ARG A 82 15.88 -1.43 9.79
C ARG A 82 15.44 -2.11 11.07
N TYR A 83 16.05 -1.79 12.21
CA TYR A 83 15.64 -2.32 13.51
C TYR A 83 14.18 -2.00 13.81
N HIS A 84 13.79 -0.73 13.64
CA HIS A 84 12.42 -0.30 13.90
C HIS A 84 11.43 -0.89 12.89
N LEU A 85 11.74 -0.93 11.60
CA LEU A 85 10.84 -1.53 10.60
C LEU A 85 10.69 -3.05 10.76
N ALA A 86 11.74 -3.76 11.20
CA ALA A 86 11.62 -5.18 11.52
C ALA A 86 10.65 -5.43 12.68
N ASN A 87 10.71 -4.58 13.72
CA ASN A 87 9.75 -4.64 14.83
C ASN A 87 8.33 -4.24 14.40
N ASP A 88 8.18 -3.25 13.52
CA ASP A 88 6.87 -2.91 12.93
C ASP A 88 6.25 -4.13 12.24
N ILE A 89 7.01 -4.80 11.37
CA ILE A 89 6.57 -6.02 10.69
C ILE A 89 6.19 -7.11 11.71
N TYR A 90 7.01 -7.33 12.73
CA TYR A 90 6.74 -8.32 13.77
C TYR A 90 5.40 -8.05 14.48
N PHE A 91 5.24 -6.84 15.02
CA PHE A 91 4.04 -6.48 15.76
C PHE A 91 2.80 -6.39 14.87
N ALA A 92 2.92 -5.89 13.64
CA ALA A 92 1.83 -5.89 12.67
C ALA A 92 1.39 -7.32 12.32
N SER A 93 2.35 -8.24 12.17
CA SER A 93 2.09 -9.65 11.94
C SER A 93 1.35 -10.29 13.12
N CYS A 94 1.73 -9.96 14.35
CA CYS A 94 1.00 -10.42 15.54
C CYS A 94 -0.41 -9.84 15.66
N ALA A 95 -0.64 -8.62 15.18
CA ALA A 95 -1.94 -7.94 15.26
C ALA A 95 -2.92 -8.33 14.15
N PHE A 96 -2.40 -8.49 12.93
CA PHE A 96 -3.22 -8.55 11.71
C PHE A 96 -2.89 -9.76 10.82
N GLY A 97 -1.73 -10.39 11.01
CA GLY A 97 -1.20 -11.44 10.15
C GLY A 97 -0.14 -10.94 9.17
N THR A 98 0.68 -11.87 8.66
CA THR A 98 1.82 -11.57 7.77
C THR A 98 1.39 -11.15 6.36
N GLU A 99 0.18 -11.52 5.94
CA GLU A 99 -0.38 -11.27 4.61
C GLU A 99 -1.43 -10.14 4.61
N ASP A 100 -1.39 -9.26 5.61
CA ASP A 100 -2.34 -8.16 5.76
C ASP A 100 -1.79 -6.85 5.18
N ILE A 101 -2.65 -6.03 4.57
CA ILE A 101 -2.26 -4.74 4.00
C ILE A 101 -1.61 -3.81 5.04
N ARG A 102 -1.99 -3.90 6.31
CA ARG A 102 -1.40 -3.13 7.42
C ARG A 102 0.02 -3.57 7.71
N THR A 103 0.34 -4.84 7.53
CA THR A 103 1.72 -5.38 7.65
C THR A 103 2.56 -5.00 6.42
N SER A 104 1.92 -4.87 5.25
CA SER A 104 2.61 -4.59 3.98
C SER A 104 3.43 -3.29 3.98
N GLY A 105 2.99 -2.24 4.70
CA GLY A 105 3.72 -0.97 4.77
C GLY A 105 5.13 -1.11 5.36
N GLY A 106 5.32 -2.00 6.35
CA GLY A 106 6.64 -2.30 6.90
C GLY A 106 7.57 -2.94 5.87
N TYR A 107 7.06 -3.92 5.10
CA TYR A 107 7.82 -4.53 4.00
C TYR A 107 8.22 -3.51 2.93
N PHE A 108 7.31 -2.60 2.57
CA PHE A 108 7.56 -1.56 1.59
C PHE A 108 8.68 -0.60 2.03
N HIS A 109 8.64 -0.12 3.26
CA HIS A 109 9.70 0.77 3.77
C HIS A 109 11.05 0.07 3.87
N LEU A 110 11.05 -1.20 4.29
CA LEU A 110 12.28 -2.00 4.33
C LEU A 110 12.85 -2.24 2.91
N ALA A 111 11.99 -2.45 1.92
CA ALA A 111 12.37 -2.54 0.51
C ALA A 111 13.04 -1.25 0.02
N ASN A 112 12.48 -0.07 0.36
CA ASN A 112 13.05 1.23 0.00
C ASN A 112 14.45 1.43 0.59
N ILE A 113 14.69 0.96 1.83
CA ILE A 113 16.03 0.99 2.43
C ILE A 113 16.99 0.11 1.62
N PHE A 114 16.61 -1.13 1.31
CA PHE A 114 17.47 -2.03 0.55
C PHE A 114 17.73 -1.54 -0.87
N PHE A 115 16.74 -0.91 -1.50
CA PHE A 115 16.90 -0.26 -2.79
C PHE A 115 17.92 0.88 -2.73
N GLY A 116 17.81 1.78 -1.75
CA GLY A 116 18.75 2.87 -1.54
C GLY A 116 20.17 2.42 -1.19
N LEU A 117 20.32 1.22 -0.61
CA LEU A 117 21.61 0.57 -0.34
C LEU A 117 22.17 -0.23 -1.54
N GLY A 118 21.48 -0.25 -2.68
CA GLY A 118 21.88 -1.00 -3.87
C GLY A 118 21.67 -2.51 -3.77
N LYS A 119 20.99 -3.02 -2.72
CA LYS A 119 20.65 -4.44 -2.55
C LYS A 119 19.37 -4.78 -3.32
N LEU A 120 19.45 -4.68 -4.65
CA LEU A 120 18.29 -4.73 -5.54
C LEU A 120 17.51 -6.06 -5.46
N ASP A 121 18.19 -7.19 -5.29
CA ASP A 121 17.52 -8.51 -5.21
C ASP A 121 16.61 -8.63 -3.97
N ILE A 122 17.06 -8.07 -2.84
CA ILE A 122 16.29 -8.07 -1.59
C ILE A 122 15.12 -7.09 -1.71
N ALA A 123 15.37 -5.90 -2.26
CA ALA A 123 14.33 -4.90 -2.49
C ALA A 123 13.24 -5.44 -3.42
N ASP A 124 13.62 -6.08 -4.53
CA ASP A 124 12.69 -6.68 -5.49
C ASP A 124 11.82 -7.75 -4.84
N THR A 125 12.40 -8.64 -4.03
CA THR A 125 11.66 -9.67 -3.28
C THR A 125 10.59 -9.05 -2.37
N LEU A 126 10.95 -7.99 -1.64
CA LEU A 126 10.02 -7.30 -0.74
C LEU A 126 8.94 -6.52 -1.51
N TYR A 127 9.28 -5.87 -2.62
CA TYR A 127 8.28 -5.20 -3.46
C TYR A 127 7.29 -6.17 -4.09
N ILE A 128 7.74 -7.35 -4.52
CA ILE A 128 6.85 -8.42 -4.96
C ILE A 128 5.90 -8.80 -3.83
N LYS A 129 6.44 -9.04 -2.63
CA LYS A 129 5.63 -9.41 -1.46
C LYS A 129 4.54 -8.39 -1.15
N VAL A 130 4.89 -7.09 -1.17
CA VAL A 130 3.92 -6.01 -0.98
C VAL A 130 2.83 -6.04 -2.05
N THR A 131 3.22 -6.21 -3.31
CA THR A 131 2.27 -6.28 -4.43
C THR A 131 1.34 -7.50 -4.31
N GLU A 132 1.86 -8.66 -3.90
CA GLU A 132 1.07 -9.87 -3.67
C GLU A 132 0.03 -9.69 -2.56
N ILE A 133 0.40 -9.04 -1.45
CA ILE A 133 -0.53 -8.76 -0.35
C ILE A 133 -1.68 -7.88 -0.82
N TRP A 134 -1.37 -6.77 -1.51
CA TRP A 134 -2.40 -5.89 -2.07
C TRP A 134 -3.25 -6.60 -3.12
N ASN A 135 -2.64 -7.36 -4.02
CA ASN A 135 -3.35 -8.12 -5.04
C ASN A 135 -4.33 -9.13 -4.43
N LYS A 136 -3.91 -9.86 -3.40
CA LYS A 136 -4.75 -10.81 -2.68
C LYS A 136 -5.92 -10.12 -1.99
N TYR A 137 -5.67 -9.01 -1.30
CA TYR A 137 -6.72 -8.20 -0.66
C TYR A 137 -7.77 -7.77 -1.69
N LEU A 138 -7.33 -7.13 -2.78
CA LEU A 138 -8.22 -6.60 -3.80
C LEU A 138 -9.00 -7.69 -4.52
N ASN A 139 -8.38 -8.83 -4.85
CA ASN A 139 -9.10 -9.95 -5.45
C ASN A 139 -10.17 -10.52 -4.51
N ASN A 140 -9.90 -10.64 -3.20
CA ASN A 140 -10.93 -11.09 -2.26
C ASN A 140 -12.14 -10.15 -2.24
N HIS A 141 -11.91 -8.83 -2.25
CA HIS A 141 -12.99 -7.84 -2.32
C HIS A 141 -13.73 -7.88 -3.66
N TYR A 142 -12.99 -8.11 -4.76
CA TYR A 142 -13.59 -8.28 -6.08
C TYR A 142 -14.46 -9.53 -6.18
N GLU A 143 -14.04 -10.66 -5.62
CA GLU A 143 -14.84 -11.90 -5.58
C GLU A 143 -16.12 -11.72 -4.75
N VAL A 144 -16.02 -11.06 -3.59
CA VAL A 144 -17.21 -10.72 -2.78
C VAL A 144 -18.16 -9.82 -3.57
N LEU A 145 -17.63 -8.81 -4.27
CA LEU A 145 -18.42 -7.94 -5.14
C LEU A 145 -19.15 -8.73 -6.25
N LEU A 146 -18.47 -9.69 -6.89
CA LEU A 146 -19.08 -10.55 -7.91
C LEU A 146 -20.20 -11.42 -7.33
N GLN A 147 -19.99 -12.03 -6.17
CA GLN A 147 -21.01 -12.84 -5.49
C GLN A 147 -22.27 -12.03 -5.17
N VAL A 148 -22.09 -10.83 -4.62
CA VAL A 148 -23.21 -9.92 -4.32
C VAL A 148 -23.94 -9.52 -5.60
N ARG A 149 -23.21 -9.20 -6.68
CA ARG A 149 -23.79 -8.86 -7.99
C ARG A 149 -24.64 -10.00 -8.55
N THR A 150 -24.14 -11.23 -8.50
CA THR A 150 -24.88 -12.40 -8.98
C THR A 150 -26.13 -12.69 -8.15
N GLN A 151 -26.10 -12.41 -6.84
CA GLN A 151 -27.25 -12.61 -5.94
C GLN A 151 -28.29 -11.48 -6.01
N GLN A 152 -27.89 -10.25 -6.34
CA GLN A 152 -28.76 -9.06 -6.29
C GLN A 152 -29.24 -8.53 -7.66
N ILE A 153 -28.76 -9.10 -8.77
CA ILE A 153 -29.39 -8.93 -10.09
C ILE A 153 -30.88 -9.34 -10.08
N ASP A 154 -31.34 -10.09 -9.07
CA ASP A 154 -32.72 -10.58 -8.99
C ASP A 154 -33.74 -9.60 -8.34
N LEU A 155 -33.35 -8.56 -7.59
CA LEU A 155 -34.35 -7.91 -6.70
C LEU A 155 -34.54 -6.39 -6.73
N LEU A 156 -33.55 -5.49 -6.93
CA LEU A 156 -33.82 -4.06 -6.63
C LEU A 156 -33.13 -2.95 -7.44
N GLY A 157 -32.35 -3.23 -8.49
CA GLY A 157 -31.93 -2.19 -9.46
C GLY A 157 -31.25 -0.92 -8.89
N LYS A 158 -30.71 -0.95 -7.66
CA LYS A 158 -29.97 0.18 -7.08
C LYS A 158 -28.50 0.12 -7.50
N GLN A 159 -27.97 1.30 -7.82
CA GLN A 159 -26.56 1.51 -8.18
C GLN A 159 -25.67 1.15 -6.98
N PHE A 160 -24.77 0.18 -7.18
CA PHE A 160 -23.90 -0.35 -6.14
C PHE A 160 -22.73 0.57 -5.84
N GLU A 161 -22.51 0.87 -4.57
CA GLU A 161 -21.25 1.41 -4.06
C GLU A 161 -20.34 0.23 -3.69
N THR A 162 -19.13 0.21 -4.24
CA THR A 162 -18.11 -0.81 -3.89
C THR A 162 -17.49 -0.44 -2.57
N ASP A 163 -17.76 -1.22 -1.53
CA ASP A 163 -17.08 -1.08 -0.25
C ASP A 163 -15.77 -1.88 -0.28
N THR A 164 -14.65 -1.17 -0.43
CA THR A 164 -13.31 -1.75 -0.36
C THR A 164 -12.89 -2.08 1.07
N GLY A 165 -13.65 -1.65 2.08
CA GLY A 165 -13.28 -1.73 3.49
C GLY A 165 -12.07 -0.87 3.88
N LEU A 166 -11.56 -0.04 2.97
CA LEU A 166 -10.40 0.82 3.20
C LEU A 166 -10.84 2.19 3.73
N ASP A 167 -10.12 2.70 4.73
CA ASP A 167 -10.18 4.12 5.07
C ASP A 167 -9.36 4.98 4.09
N GLU A 168 -9.61 6.29 4.06
CA GLU A 168 -8.93 7.25 3.18
C GLU A 168 -7.38 7.17 3.31
N ALA A 169 -6.88 6.90 4.53
CA ALA A 169 -5.44 6.78 4.75
C ALA A 169 -4.87 5.49 4.14
N GLN A 170 -5.61 4.39 4.20
CA GLN A 170 -5.24 3.13 3.58
C GLN A 170 -5.31 3.21 2.05
N GLU A 171 -6.29 3.93 1.49
CA GLU A 171 -6.35 4.19 0.05
C GLU A 171 -5.15 5.03 -0.42
N ALA A 172 -4.81 6.09 0.32
CA ALA A 172 -3.63 6.90 0.02
C ALA A 172 -2.33 6.09 0.15
N GLU A 173 -2.24 5.21 1.15
CA GLU A 173 -1.09 4.30 1.31
C GLU A 173 -1.00 3.29 0.16
N ALA A 174 -2.13 2.73 -0.30
CA ALA A 174 -2.18 1.82 -1.43
C ALA A 174 -1.66 2.48 -2.71
N ILE A 175 -2.19 3.67 -3.03
CA ILE A 175 -1.79 4.46 -4.21
C ILE A 175 -0.30 4.73 -4.14
N ARG A 176 0.17 5.37 -3.05
CA ARG A 176 1.58 5.73 -2.90
C ARG A 176 2.51 4.53 -3.02
N THR A 177 2.15 3.42 -2.37
CA THR A 177 2.97 2.20 -2.34
C THR A 177 3.05 1.57 -3.72
N LEU A 178 1.92 1.29 -4.35
CA LEU A 178 1.87 0.60 -5.64
C LEU A 178 2.43 1.44 -6.78
N THR A 179 2.20 2.77 -6.79
CA THR A 179 2.81 3.65 -7.80
C THR A 179 4.31 3.78 -7.59
N SER A 180 4.80 3.88 -6.35
CA SER A 180 6.25 3.91 -6.09
C SER A 180 6.93 2.63 -6.55
N ILE A 181 6.31 1.46 -6.31
CA ILE A 181 6.83 0.18 -6.81
C ILE A 181 6.87 0.18 -8.34
N LEU A 182 5.83 0.69 -9.00
CA LEU A 182 5.78 0.79 -10.45
C LEU A 182 6.90 1.69 -10.98
N ASP A 183 7.06 2.88 -10.42
CA ASP A 183 8.08 3.86 -10.83
C ASP A 183 9.50 3.31 -10.65
N ILE A 184 9.75 2.61 -9.55
CA ILE A 184 11.03 1.94 -9.29
C ILE A 184 11.27 0.86 -10.35
N ARG A 185 10.27 0.03 -10.66
CA ARG A 185 10.40 -1.01 -11.68
C ARG A 185 10.62 -0.46 -13.09
N GLU A 186 9.96 0.64 -13.43
CA GLU A 186 10.10 1.30 -14.73
C GLU A 186 11.44 2.05 -14.86
N SER A 187 12.01 2.54 -13.75
CA SER A 187 13.30 3.24 -13.73
C SER A 187 14.51 2.29 -13.61
N THR A 188 14.37 1.16 -12.93
CA THR A 188 15.34 0.07 -13.03
C THR A 188 15.25 -0.54 -14.42
N SER A 189 16.38 -0.79 -15.08
CA SER A 189 16.45 -1.47 -16.39
C SER A 189 16.03 -2.95 -16.25
N ASP A 190 14.78 -3.19 -15.84
CA ASP A 190 14.32 -4.47 -15.37
C ASP A 190 13.99 -5.38 -16.55
N LYS A 191 14.61 -6.57 -16.49
CA LYS A 191 14.52 -7.68 -17.43
C LYS A 191 13.23 -8.51 -17.20
N THR A 192 12.32 -8.07 -16.33
CA THR A 192 11.14 -8.85 -15.91
C THR A 192 9.80 -8.16 -16.16
N PRO A 193 9.37 -8.02 -17.45
CA PRO A 193 8.10 -7.37 -17.80
C PRO A 193 6.87 -7.97 -17.11
N ARG A 194 6.93 -9.26 -16.75
CA ARG A 194 5.91 -9.96 -15.97
C ARG A 194 5.60 -9.28 -14.63
N LYS A 195 6.62 -8.86 -13.88
CA LYS A 195 6.43 -8.24 -12.55
C LYS A 195 5.83 -6.84 -12.68
N THR A 196 6.24 -6.08 -13.69
CA THR A 196 5.65 -4.77 -14.00
C THR A 196 4.18 -4.90 -14.39
N VAL A 197 3.85 -5.87 -15.25
CA VAL A 197 2.45 -6.18 -15.60
C VAL A 197 1.64 -6.55 -14.34
N PHE A 198 2.22 -7.31 -13.41
CA PHE A 198 1.54 -7.68 -12.17
C PHE A 198 1.19 -6.46 -11.28
N VAL A 199 2.11 -5.49 -11.15
CA VAL A 199 1.83 -4.23 -10.43
C VAL A 199 0.76 -3.41 -11.13
N LEU A 200 0.84 -3.28 -12.47
CA LEU A 200 -0.16 -2.54 -13.27
C LEU A 200 -1.56 -3.15 -13.13
N LYS A 201 -1.69 -4.48 -13.18
CA LYS A 201 -2.96 -5.18 -12.96
C LYS A 201 -3.51 -4.91 -11.56
N THR A 202 -2.63 -4.89 -10.55
CA THR A 202 -3.03 -4.63 -9.16
C THR A 202 -3.53 -3.19 -8.98
N LEU A 203 -2.87 -2.20 -9.59
CA LEU A 203 -3.34 -0.81 -9.64
C LEU A 203 -4.67 -0.67 -10.37
N ALA A 204 -4.83 -1.34 -11.52
CA ALA A 204 -6.08 -1.32 -12.27
C ALA A 204 -7.26 -1.87 -11.44
N LEU A 205 -7.04 -2.98 -10.72
CA LEU A 205 -8.05 -3.55 -9.83
C LEU A 205 -8.37 -2.63 -8.64
N PHE A 206 -7.35 -1.99 -8.05
CA PHE A 206 -7.55 -1.01 -6.99
C PHE A 206 -8.44 0.15 -7.45
N TYR A 207 -8.13 0.75 -8.60
CA TYR A 207 -8.92 1.86 -9.13
C TYR A 207 -10.30 1.45 -9.60
N PHE A 208 -10.47 0.21 -10.06
CA PHE A 208 -11.79 -0.33 -10.38
C PHE A 208 -12.66 -0.42 -9.12
N LEU A 209 -12.12 -0.96 -8.02
CA LEU A 209 -12.83 -1.12 -6.76
C LEU A 209 -13.08 0.21 -6.02
N THR A 210 -12.27 1.24 -6.26
CA THR A 210 -12.49 2.59 -5.72
C THR A 210 -13.28 3.51 -6.68
N MET A 211 -13.95 2.92 -7.68
CA MET A 211 -14.80 3.62 -8.67
C MET A 211 -14.10 4.70 -9.51
N ASN A 212 -12.79 4.64 -9.65
CA ASN A 212 -12.03 5.51 -10.56
C ASN A 212 -11.81 4.81 -11.91
N SER A 213 -12.86 4.81 -12.74
CA SER A 213 -12.88 4.13 -14.04
C SER A 213 -11.78 4.61 -15.00
N THR A 214 -11.47 5.91 -15.00
CA THR A 214 -10.43 6.49 -15.85
C THR A 214 -9.05 5.91 -15.51
N LYS A 215 -8.67 5.90 -14.22
CA LYS A 215 -7.40 5.32 -13.77
C LYS A 215 -7.37 3.81 -13.95
N ALA A 216 -8.49 3.13 -13.66
CA ALA A 216 -8.59 1.69 -13.86
C ALA A 216 -8.31 1.29 -15.31
N GLN A 217 -8.92 1.99 -16.28
CA GLN A 217 -8.69 1.79 -17.71
C GLN A 217 -7.27 2.14 -18.13
N GLU A 218 -6.70 3.23 -17.63
CA GLU A 218 -5.31 3.64 -17.89
C GLU A 218 -4.32 2.51 -17.53
N TYR A 219 -4.40 1.99 -16.31
CA TYR A 219 -3.49 0.94 -15.84
C TYR A 219 -3.75 -0.42 -16.50
N ALA A 220 -5.02 -0.78 -16.76
CA ALA A 220 -5.35 -2.01 -17.47
C ALA A 220 -4.82 -2.00 -18.91
N LEU A 221 -4.95 -0.87 -19.61
CA LEU A 221 -4.44 -0.70 -20.97
C LEU A 221 -2.91 -0.76 -21.00
N ARG A 222 -2.24 -0.13 -20.04
CA ARG A 222 -0.77 -0.23 -19.89
C ARG A 222 -0.34 -1.68 -19.66
N ALA A 223 -1.04 -2.43 -18.80
CA ALA A 223 -0.75 -3.83 -18.52
C ALA A 223 -0.87 -4.69 -19.80
N PHE A 224 -1.97 -4.53 -20.54
CA PHE A 224 -2.23 -5.24 -21.80
C PHE A 224 -1.17 -4.93 -22.87
N ASN A 225 -0.89 -3.64 -23.09
CA ASN A 225 0.10 -3.22 -24.09
C ASN A 225 1.49 -3.76 -23.75
N LEU A 226 1.91 -3.71 -22.49
CA LEU A 226 3.21 -4.21 -22.06
C LEU A 226 3.29 -5.73 -22.23
N ALA A 227 2.24 -6.48 -21.87
CA ALA A 227 2.19 -7.93 -22.05
C ALA A 227 2.32 -8.33 -23.53
N LYS A 228 1.65 -7.60 -24.43
CA LYS A 228 1.71 -7.81 -25.88
C LYS A 228 3.06 -7.43 -26.48
N GLN A 229 3.59 -6.25 -26.15
CA GLN A 229 4.87 -5.74 -26.67
C GLN A 229 6.06 -6.60 -26.24
N ARG A 230 5.99 -7.19 -25.05
CA ARG A 230 7.07 -8.03 -24.50
C ARG A 230 6.86 -9.52 -24.77
N HIS A 231 5.85 -9.87 -25.58
CA HIS A 231 5.51 -11.25 -25.94
C HIS A 231 5.44 -12.18 -24.72
N LEU A 232 4.76 -11.72 -23.67
CA LEU A 232 4.46 -12.54 -22.49
C LEU A 232 3.60 -13.75 -22.87
N SER A 233 3.46 -14.71 -21.95
CA SER A 233 2.69 -15.94 -22.21
C SER A 233 1.23 -15.63 -22.59
N LEU A 234 0.60 -16.54 -23.34
CA LEU A 234 -0.80 -16.38 -23.75
C LEU A 234 -1.71 -16.16 -22.53
N GLN A 235 -1.48 -16.91 -21.45
CA GLN A 235 -2.22 -16.76 -20.20
C GLN A 235 -2.10 -15.33 -19.64
N GLU A 236 -0.91 -14.74 -19.65
CA GLU A 236 -0.72 -13.38 -19.14
C GLU A 236 -1.45 -12.35 -20.00
N GLN A 237 -1.37 -12.49 -21.33
CA GLN A 237 -2.09 -11.62 -22.25
C GLN A 237 -3.60 -11.72 -22.07
N THR A 238 -4.15 -12.94 -21.99
CA THR A 238 -5.57 -13.19 -21.74
C THR A 238 -6.03 -12.55 -20.42
N THR A 239 -5.27 -12.72 -19.33
CA THR A 239 -5.66 -12.12 -18.04
C THR A 239 -5.62 -10.59 -18.05
N THR A 240 -4.73 -9.97 -18.84
CA THR A 240 -4.72 -8.50 -18.99
C THR A 240 -5.87 -8.00 -19.87
N GLU A 241 -6.28 -8.79 -20.87
CA GLU A 241 -7.39 -8.48 -21.75
C GLU A 241 -8.74 -8.61 -21.04
N GLU A 242 -8.94 -9.66 -20.25
CA GLU A 242 -10.11 -9.84 -19.39
C GLU A 242 -10.28 -8.67 -18.40
N LEU A 243 -9.18 -8.27 -17.75
CA LEU A 243 -9.17 -7.11 -16.86
C LEU A 243 -9.53 -5.82 -17.61
N LEU A 244 -8.99 -5.61 -18.80
CA LEU A 244 -9.29 -4.43 -19.63
C LEU A 244 -10.77 -4.39 -20.03
N SER A 245 -11.34 -5.54 -20.42
CA SER A 245 -12.77 -5.68 -20.75
C SER A 245 -13.66 -5.38 -19.53
N LEU A 246 -13.27 -5.89 -18.36
CA LEU A 246 -13.94 -5.66 -17.09
C LEU A 246 -14.01 -4.16 -16.74
N VAL A 247 -12.87 -3.46 -16.75
CA VAL A 247 -12.82 -2.02 -16.38
C VAL A 247 -13.43 -1.11 -17.45
N SER A 248 -13.59 -1.60 -18.68
CA SER A 248 -14.23 -0.88 -19.78
C SER A 248 -15.75 -1.03 -19.81
N GLY A 249 -16.34 -1.73 -18.84
CA GLY A 249 -17.79 -1.88 -18.71
C GLY A 249 -18.40 -2.93 -19.64
N GLY A 250 -17.66 -3.98 -20.01
CA GLY A 250 -18.21 -5.11 -20.75
C GLY A 250 -18.76 -4.72 -22.13
N LYS A 251 -18.00 -3.97 -22.93
CA LYS A 251 -18.24 -4.00 -24.37
C LYS A 251 -17.62 -5.28 -24.92
N ALA A 252 -18.42 -6.36 -24.92
CA ALA A 252 -18.22 -7.43 -25.88
C ALA A 252 -18.06 -6.77 -27.25
N HIS A 253 -16.90 -6.93 -27.87
CA HIS A 253 -16.80 -6.66 -29.30
C HIS A 253 -17.85 -7.55 -29.99
N PRO A 254 -18.74 -6.99 -30.84
CA PRO A 254 -19.50 -7.84 -31.72
C PRO A 254 -18.48 -8.55 -32.59
N THR A 255 -18.43 -9.88 -32.45
CA THR A 255 -17.73 -10.75 -33.39
C THR A 255 -18.44 -10.55 -34.71
N THR A 256 -17.87 -9.72 -35.58
CA THR A 256 -18.31 -9.65 -36.96
C THR A 256 -17.97 -10.98 -37.61
N GLN A 257 -19.02 -11.66 -38.08
CA GLN A 257 -18.99 -12.83 -38.94
C GLN A 257 -18.17 -12.58 -40.21
#